data_AF-A0A368G8B3-F1
#
_entry.id   AF-A0A368G8B3-F1
#
_cell.length_a   1.000
_cell.length_b   1.000
_cell.length_c   1.000
_cell.angle_alpha   90.00
_cell.angle_beta   90.00
_cell.angle_gamma   90.00
#
_symmetry.space_group_name_H-M   'P 1'
#
loop_
_entity.id
_entity.type
_entity.pdbx_description
1 polymer ?
#
loop_
_entity_poly.entity_id
_entity_poly.type
_entity_poly.pdbx_seq_one_letter_code
_entity_poly.pdbx_strand_id
1 'polypeptide(L)'
;MQETIVKDIEIDVVAILNDTVGTLMACAFKENSCQMGVIVGTGTNACYVEKLKNVEKLKGEWENDGLPDEMIINMEWGAFGDDGCLSFVYTDYDREIDQKSINPRKHL
;
A
#
# COMPACT_ATOMS: atom_id res chain seq x y z
N MET A 1 15.09 -12.53 14.00
CA MET A 1 13.73 -12.99 13.66
C MET A 1 13.70 -14.48 14.03
N GLN A 2 12.84 -14.87 14.97
CA GLN A 2 12.93 -16.15 15.67
C GLN A 2 12.36 -17.27 14.79
N GLU A 3 13.21 -18.23 14.42
CA GLU A 3 12.89 -19.40 13.61
C GLU A 3 11.76 -20.23 14.24
N THR A 4 10.62 -20.31 13.56
CA THR A 4 9.65 -21.39 13.76
C THR A 4 9.66 -22.23 12.48
N ILE A 5 10.67 -23.09 12.36
CA ILE A 5 10.82 -24.01 11.22
C ILE A 5 10.02 -25.27 11.55
N VAL A 6 8.97 -25.52 10.76
CA VAL A 6 8.36 -26.85 10.63
C VAL A 6 9.43 -27.74 9.99
N LYS A 7 10.06 -28.61 10.77
CA LYS A 7 11.31 -29.33 10.46
C LYS A 7 11.31 -30.22 9.20
N ASP A 8 10.17 -30.37 8.53
CA ASP A 8 10.01 -31.29 7.40
C ASP A 8 9.76 -30.57 6.05
N ILE A 9 9.85 -29.23 5.99
CA ILE A 9 9.62 -28.47 4.76
C ILE A 9 10.75 -27.44 4.55
N GLU A 10 11.45 -27.57 3.43
CA GLU A 10 12.42 -26.59 2.96
C GLU A 10 11.67 -25.48 2.21
N ILE A 11 11.66 -24.26 2.76
CA ILE A 11 10.98 -23.09 2.20
C ILE A 11 12.02 -21.99 2.01
N ASP A 12 12.11 -21.45 0.79
CA ASP A 12 12.91 -20.26 0.49
C ASP A 12 12.01 -19.02 0.36
N VAL A 13 12.27 -18.00 1.19
CA VAL A 13 11.47 -16.76 1.22
C VAL A 13 12.12 -15.72 0.32
N VAL A 14 11.62 -15.61 -0.91
CA VAL A 14 12.21 -14.74 -1.95
C VAL A 14 11.63 -13.32 -2.00
N ALA A 15 10.45 -13.11 -1.42
CA ALA A 15 9.77 -11.81 -1.43
C ALA A 15 8.80 -11.66 -0.26
N ILE A 16 8.65 -10.42 0.21
CA ILE A 16 7.60 -9.99 1.12
C ILE A 16 6.81 -8.89 0.41
N LEU A 17 5.48 -9.00 0.41
CA LEU A 17 4.60 -8.07 -0.29
C LEU A 17 3.43 -7.65 0.58
N ASN A 18 2.95 -6.43 0.34
CA ASN A 18 1.65 -5.97 0.82
C ASN A 18 0.53 -6.65 0.02
N ASP A 19 -0.60 -6.91 0.67
CA ASP A 19 -1.76 -7.59 0.07
C ASP A 19 -2.34 -6.87 -1.15
N THR A 20 -2.35 -5.54 -1.13
CA THR A 20 -2.82 -4.69 -2.23
C THR A 20 -1.86 -4.76 -3.43
N VAL A 21 -0.55 -4.84 -3.17
CA VAL A 21 0.47 -5.11 -4.22
C VAL A 21 0.27 -6.49 -4.83
N GLY A 22 0.02 -7.51 -4.00
CA GLY A 22 -0.32 -8.86 -4.48
C GLY A 22 -1.58 -8.86 -5.35
N THR A 23 -2.59 -8.06 -4.98
CA THR A 23 -3.83 -7.90 -5.75
C THR A 23 -3.57 -7.32 -7.14
N LEU A 24 -2.75 -6.27 -7.23
CA LEU A 24 -2.32 -5.70 -8.51
C LEU A 24 -1.56 -6.75 -9.35
N MET A 25 -0.55 -7.40 -8.78
CA MET A 25 0.30 -8.37 -9.49
C MET A 25 -0.51 -9.57 -10.02
N ALA A 26 -1.44 -10.09 -9.22
CA ALA A 26 -2.30 -11.20 -9.62
C ALA A 26 -3.20 -10.85 -10.82
N CYS A 27 -3.69 -9.61 -10.87
CA CYS A 27 -4.48 -9.11 -11.99
C CYS A 27 -3.60 -8.82 -13.21
N ALA A 28 -2.48 -8.12 -13.02
CA ALA A 28 -1.53 -7.77 -14.06
C ALA A 28 -0.93 -9.00 -14.77
N PHE A 29 -0.79 -10.12 -14.05
CA PHE A 29 -0.36 -11.40 -14.63
C PHE A 29 -1.33 -11.93 -15.70
N LYS A 30 -2.62 -11.64 -15.58
CA LYS A 30 -3.65 -12.04 -16.56
C LYS A 30 -3.90 -10.95 -17.60
N GLU A 31 -3.95 -9.70 -17.14
CA GLU A 31 -4.28 -8.52 -17.92
C GLU A 31 -3.16 -7.49 -17.78
N ASN A 32 -2.23 -7.47 -18.74
CA ASN A 32 -1.04 -6.61 -18.71
C ASN A 32 -1.38 -5.09 -18.69
N SER A 33 -2.63 -4.71 -18.93
CA SER A 33 -3.11 -3.33 -18.81
C SER A 33 -3.52 -2.94 -17.38
N CYS A 34 -3.49 -3.86 -16.40
CA CYS A 34 -3.78 -3.53 -15.02
C CYS A 34 -2.66 -2.65 -14.43
N GLN A 35 -3.03 -1.50 -13.88
CA GLN A 35 -2.08 -0.50 -13.37
C GLN A 35 -2.36 -0.10 -11.91
N MET A 36 -3.45 -0.59 -11.32
CA MET A 36 -3.86 -0.26 -9.95
C MET A 36 -4.52 -1.47 -9.27
N GLY A 37 -4.13 -1.72 -8.03
CA GLY A 37 -4.79 -2.64 -7.13
C GLY A 37 -5.52 -1.86 -6.05
N VAL A 38 -6.76 -2.25 -5.74
CA VAL A 38 -7.59 -1.59 -4.72
C VAL A 38 -8.23 -2.66 -3.84
N ILE A 39 -8.11 -2.48 -2.52
CA ILE A 39 -8.85 -3.25 -1.53
C ILE A 39 -9.97 -2.37 -0.98
N VAL A 40 -11.20 -2.87 -1.05
CA VAL A 40 -12.38 -2.27 -0.43
C VAL A 40 -13.02 -3.32 0.46
N GLY A 41 -12.76 -3.25 1.77
CA GLY A 41 -13.25 -4.22 2.74
C GLY A 41 -13.28 -3.63 4.15
N THR A 42 -12.90 -4.44 5.15
CA THR A 42 -12.78 -3.97 6.54
C THR A 42 -11.79 -2.80 6.67
N GLY A 43 -10.74 -2.81 5.86
CA GLY A 43 -9.90 -1.65 5.58
C GLY A 43 -10.00 -1.26 4.10
N THR A 44 -9.41 -0.12 3.77
CA THR A 44 -9.25 0.33 2.38
C THR A 44 -7.80 0.65 2.12
N ASN A 45 -7.29 0.21 0.97
CA ASN A 45 -5.96 0.57 0.49
C ASN A 45 -5.92 0.53 -1.04
N ALA A 46 -4.95 1.22 -1.62
CA ALA A 46 -4.62 1.10 -3.02
C ALA A 46 -3.11 1.16 -3.27
N CYS A 47 -2.71 0.50 -4.35
CA CYS A 47 -1.37 0.59 -4.91
C CYS A 47 -1.46 0.78 -6.43
N TYR A 48 -0.42 1.31 -7.05
CA TYR A 48 -0.37 1.53 -8.49
C TYR A 48 1.05 1.48 -9.03
N VAL A 49 1.20 1.34 -10.35
CA VAL A 49 2.49 1.43 -11.05
C VAL A 49 2.81 2.90 -11.33
N GLU A 50 3.91 3.39 -10.74
CA GLU A 50 4.41 4.76 -10.94
C GLU A 50 5.73 4.75 -11.71
N LYS A 51 5.98 5.80 -12.49
CA LYS A 51 7.28 6.03 -13.11
C LYS A 51 8.24 6.61 -12.07
N LEU A 52 9.42 6.00 -11.94
CA LEU A 52 10.42 6.40 -10.94
C LEU A 52 10.86 7.88 -11.06
N LYS A 53 10.80 8.47 -12.26
CA LYS A 53 11.00 9.92 -12.45
C LYS A 53 10.03 10.83 -11.69
N ASN A 54 8.86 10.33 -11.31
CA ASN A 54 7.86 11.04 -10.51
C ASN A 54 8.05 10.79 -9.00
N VAL A 55 8.91 9.84 -8.61
CA VAL A 55 9.19 9.51 -7.21
C VAL A 55 10.41 10.30 -6.76
N GLU A 56 10.20 11.58 -6.45
CA GLU A 56 11.29 12.52 -6.11
C GLU A 56 12.16 12.04 -4.94
N LYS A 57 11.59 11.24 -4.03
CA LYS A 57 12.30 10.67 -2.87
C LYS A 57 13.42 9.69 -3.25
N LEU A 58 13.37 9.09 -4.44
CA LEU A 58 14.37 8.12 -4.92
C LEU A 58 15.28 8.71 -6.00
N LYS A 59 15.18 10.02 -6.27
CA LYS A 59 15.97 10.66 -7.31
C LYS A 59 17.48 10.48 -7.08
N GLY A 60 18.19 10.01 -8.09
CA GLY A 60 19.63 9.70 -8.04
C GLY A 60 19.96 8.27 -7.62
N GLU A 61 18.98 7.46 -7.21
CA GLU A 61 19.20 6.09 -6.73
C GLU A 61 18.89 5.01 -7.77
N TRP A 62 17.99 5.27 -8.71
CA TRP A 62 17.50 4.25 -9.66
C TRP A 62 18.03 4.43 -11.08
N GLU A 63 18.57 5.58 -11.44
CA GLU A 63 18.87 5.93 -12.83
C GLU A 63 20.01 5.10 -13.47
N ASN A 64 20.78 4.36 -12.68
CA ASN A 64 21.94 3.59 -13.14
C ASN A 64 21.96 2.13 -12.63
N ASP A 65 20.86 1.62 -12.09
CA ASP A 65 20.80 0.26 -11.54
C ASP A 65 20.55 -0.84 -12.60
N GLY A 66 20.12 -0.44 -13.80
CA GLY A 66 19.78 -1.34 -14.91
C GLY A 66 18.43 -2.06 -14.76
N LEU A 67 17.59 -1.63 -13.82
CA LEU A 67 16.23 -2.12 -13.57
C LEU A 67 15.19 -1.27 -14.35
N PRO A 68 13.92 -1.72 -14.42
CA PRO A 68 12.87 -0.92 -15.03
C PRO A 68 12.61 0.41 -14.31
N ASP A 69 12.32 1.46 -15.07
CA ASP A 69 11.99 2.81 -14.58
C ASP A 69 10.59 2.92 -13.93
N GLU A 70 10.01 1.81 -13.51
CA GLU A 70 8.65 1.69 -12.99
C GLU A 70 8.66 0.96 -11.63
N MET A 71 7.89 1.48 -10.68
CA MET A 71 7.82 0.94 -9.32
C MET A 71 6.36 0.87 -8.87
N ILE A 72 5.98 -0.22 -8.21
CA ILE A 72 4.68 -0.30 -7.55
C ILE A 72 4.74 0.51 -6.25
N ILE A 73 3.87 1.51 -6.14
CA ILE A 73 3.71 2.32 -4.94
C ILE A 73 2.52 1.78 -4.14
N ASN A 74 2.79 1.22 -2.96
CA ASN A 74 1.77 1.00 -1.95
C ASN A 74 1.47 2.33 -1.25
N MET A 75 0.26 2.87 -1.41
CA MET A 75 -0.05 4.20 -0.90
C MET A 75 -0.38 4.21 0.60
N GLU A 76 -0.90 3.10 1.14
CA GLU A 76 -1.50 3.06 2.49
C GLU A 76 -2.47 4.24 2.68
N TRP A 77 -3.37 4.43 1.71
CA TRP A 77 -4.14 5.67 1.56
C TRP A 77 -5.21 5.88 2.64
N GLY A 78 -5.35 4.94 3.59
CA GLY A 78 -6.32 5.04 4.68
C GLY A 78 -6.08 6.26 5.55
N ALA A 79 -4.84 6.76 5.62
CA ALA A 79 -4.47 7.97 6.36
C ALA A 79 -4.80 9.29 5.61
N PHE A 80 -5.34 9.23 4.39
CA PHE A 80 -5.65 10.42 3.63
C PHE A 80 -6.76 11.23 4.31
N GLY A 81 -6.46 12.46 4.72
CA GLY A 81 -7.38 13.31 5.49
C GLY A 81 -7.01 13.48 6.96
N ASP A 82 -6.01 12.74 7.48
CA ASP A 82 -5.53 12.84 8.87
C ASP A 82 -4.97 14.24 9.22
N ASP A 83 -4.51 14.99 8.21
CA ASP A 83 -4.07 16.38 8.33
C ASP A 83 -5.23 17.39 8.41
N GLY A 84 -6.47 16.90 8.33
CA GLY A 84 -7.69 17.70 8.37
C GLY A 84 -8.11 18.26 7.01
N CYS A 85 -7.42 17.94 5.90
CA CYS A 85 -7.80 18.43 4.57
C CYS A 85 -9.22 17.97 4.15
N LEU A 86 -9.71 16.87 4.72
CA LEU A 86 -11.05 16.32 4.51
C LEU A 86 -12.05 16.64 5.64
N SER A 87 -11.68 17.48 6.62
CA SER A 87 -12.55 17.78 7.77
C SER A 87 -13.94 18.34 7.40
N PHE A 88 -14.07 18.93 6.20
CA PHE A 88 -15.32 19.46 5.67
C PHE A 88 -16.33 18.39 5.24
N VAL A 89 -15.90 17.14 5.00
CA VAL A 89 -16.82 16.03 4.67
C VAL A 89 -17.31 15.27 5.90
N TYR A 90 -16.66 15.44 7.06
CA TYR A 90 -17.00 14.71 8.27
C TYR A 90 -18.29 15.22 8.92
N THR A 91 -19.13 14.28 9.31
CA THR A 91 -20.32 14.49 10.13
C THR A 91 -19.98 14.37 11.62
N ASP A 92 -20.93 14.71 12.48
CA ASP A 92 -20.76 14.54 13.92
C ASP A 92 -20.66 13.06 14.31
N TYR A 93 -21.24 12.15 13.52
CA TYR A 93 -21.12 10.70 13.72
C TYR A 93 -19.69 10.22 13.46
N ASP A 94 -19.05 10.68 12.39
CA ASP A 94 -17.67 10.32 12.06
C ASP A 94 -16.72 10.78 13.17
N ARG A 95 -16.92 12.01 13.68
CA ARG A 95 -16.14 12.57 14.79
C ARG A 95 -16.31 11.77 16.09
N GLU A 96 -17.52 11.30 16.38
CA GLU A 96 -17.77 10.48 17.56
C GLU A 96 -17.11 9.10 17.46
N ILE A 97 -17.16 8.48 16.27
CA ILE A 97 -16.49 7.20 15.99
C ILE A 97 -14.98 7.37 16.13
N ASP A 98 -14.39 8.42 15.55
CA ASP A 98 -12.96 8.72 15.65
C ASP A 98 -12.47 8.77 17.10
N GLN A 99 -13.16 9.57 17.92
CA GLN A 99 -12.79 9.83 19.32
C GLN A 99 -12.82 8.57 20.18
N LYS A 100 -13.66 7.60 19.82
CA LYS A 100 -13.81 6.31 20.53
C LYS A 100 -13.00 5.18 19.90
N SER A 101 -12.31 5.43 18.79
CA SER A 101 -11.48 4.44 18.13
C SER A 101 -10.21 4.15 18.93
N ILE A 102 -9.51 3.08 18.56
CA ILE A 102 -8.20 2.73 19.14
C ILE A 102 -7.13 3.76 18.75
N ASN A 103 -7.29 4.41 17.59
CA ASN A 103 -6.34 5.36 17.03
C ASN A 103 -7.01 6.71 16.71
N PRO A 104 -7.39 7.52 17.71
CA PRO A 104 -8.06 8.79 17.46
C PRO A 104 -7.25 9.70 16.52
N ARG A 105 -7.95 10.34 15.58
CA ARG A 105 -7.44 11.21 14.50
C ARG A 105 -6.54 10.51 13.50
N LYS A 106 -6.68 9.19 13.36
CA LYS A 106 -5.95 8.41 12.36
C LYS A 106 -6.90 7.51 11.60
N HIS A 107 -6.79 7.55 10.29
CA HIS A 107 -7.46 6.64 9.36
C HIS A 107 -8.98 6.67 9.53
N LEU A 108 -9.54 7.88 9.56
CA LEU A 108 -10.99 8.10 9.68
C LEU A 108 -11.71 7.98 8.33
#